data_AF-A0A7S0D0M9-F1
#
_entry.id   AF-A0A7S0D0M9-F1
#
_cell.length_a   1.000
_cell.length_b   1.000
_cell.length_c   1.000
_cell.angle_alpha   90.00
_cell.angle_beta   90.00
_cell.angle_gamma   90.00
#
_symmetry.space_group_name_H-M   'P 1'
#
loop_
_entity.id
_entity.type
_entity.pdbx_description
1 polymer ?
#
loop_
_entity_poly.entity_id
_entity_poly.type
_entity_poly.pdbx_seq_one_letter_code
_entity_poly.pdbx_strand_id
1 'polypeptide(L)'
;MGRDGGKGGRGRGRRSDEKGGGGRVKMVDREIEALEAAIEATKPEPGTNPLSVAPRKNSERGNADVSLIGVRKFKDMPLSTPTQRGLAAARFKELTAIQRATIPHALCGRDVLGAAKTG
;
A
#
# COMPACT_ATOMS: atom_id res chain seq x y z
N MET A 1 70.89 -28.54 -24.03
CA MET A 1 71.29 -27.13 -23.98
C MET A 1 70.19 -26.34 -24.70
N GLY A 2 69.47 -25.34 -24.18
CA GLY A 2 69.30 -24.70 -22.87
C GLY A 2 67.79 -24.49 -22.62
N ARG A 3 67.28 -24.56 -21.39
CA ARG A 3 67.21 -23.55 -20.30
C ARG A 3 66.16 -22.43 -20.49
N ASP A 4 65.35 -22.30 -19.43
CA ASP A 4 64.62 -21.12 -18.92
C ASP A 4 63.51 -20.52 -19.78
N GLY A 5 62.36 -20.05 -19.27
CA GLY A 5 61.80 -19.78 -17.93
C GLY A 5 60.45 -19.08 -18.19
N GLY A 6 59.35 -19.32 -17.47
CA GLY A 6 59.09 -18.67 -16.19
C GLY A 6 57.95 -17.63 -16.27
N LYS A 7 56.88 -17.89 -15.50
CA LYS A 7 56.01 -16.94 -14.74
C LYS A 7 54.86 -16.16 -15.42
N GLY A 8 53.74 -16.18 -14.69
CA GLY A 8 52.78 -15.07 -14.52
C GLY A 8 51.50 -15.25 -15.32
N GLY A 9 50.28 -15.28 -14.79
CA GLY A 9 49.78 -14.78 -13.52
C GLY A 9 48.60 -13.83 -13.79
N ARG A 10 47.50 -14.06 -13.07
CA ARG A 10 46.40 -13.11 -12.75
C ARG A 10 45.30 -12.92 -13.79
N GLY A 11 44.08 -13.24 -13.34
CA GLY A 11 42.84 -12.83 -13.97
C GLY A 11 41.63 -13.24 -13.13
N ARG A 12 41.59 -12.83 -11.85
CA ARG A 12 40.37 -12.92 -11.03
C ARG A 12 39.28 -12.13 -11.73
N GLY A 13 38.27 -12.80 -12.30
CA GLY A 13 37.02 -12.20 -12.72
C GLY A 13 36.38 -11.52 -11.51
N ARG A 14 36.51 -10.20 -11.42
CA ARG A 14 35.88 -9.37 -10.40
C ARG A 14 34.40 -9.24 -10.74
N ARG A 15 33.58 -9.74 -9.82
CA ARG A 15 32.19 -9.41 -9.49
C ARG A 15 31.63 -8.17 -10.19
N SER A 16 30.45 -8.30 -10.78
CA SER A 16 29.60 -7.16 -11.15
C SER A 16 28.11 -7.53 -11.06
N ASP A 17 27.67 -8.19 -9.99
CA ASP A 17 26.24 -8.52 -9.77
C ASP A 17 25.69 -7.87 -8.49
N GLU A 18 25.96 -6.58 -8.28
CA GLU A 18 25.51 -5.87 -7.08
C GLU A 18 24.76 -4.57 -7.43
N LYS A 19 23.76 -4.67 -8.31
CA LYS A 19 22.80 -3.57 -8.61
C LYS A 19 21.34 -4.01 -8.65
N GLY A 20 20.94 -4.97 -7.81
CA GLY A 20 19.55 -5.47 -7.77
C GLY A 20 18.58 -4.75 -6.81
N GLY A 21 19.07 -4.00 -5.82
CA GLY A 21 18.23 -3.52 -4.70
C GLY A 21 17.60 -2.13 -4.87
N GLY A 22 18.34 -1.17 -5.43
CA GLY A 22 17.97 0.26 -5.36
C GLY A 22 16.72 0.65 -6.16
N GLY A 23 16.38 -0.10 -7.22
CA GLY A 23 15.18 0.18 -8.02
C GLY A 23 13.89 -0.14 -7.25
N ARG A 24 13.90 -1.23 -6.48
CA ARG A 24 12.71 -1.65 -5.69
C ARG A 24 12.43 -0.68 -4.55
N VAL A 25 13.47 -0.22 -3.85
CA VAL A 25 13.34 0.75 -2.76
C VAL A 25 12.71 2.05 -3.27
N LYS A 26 13.23 2.62 -4.37
CA LYS A 26 12.68 3.84 -4.98
C LYS A 26 11.21 3.72 -5.40
N MET A 27 10.78 2.55 -5.85
CA MET A 27 9.37 2.33 -6.21
C MET A 27 8.48 2.29 -4.96
N VAL A 28 8.97 1.69 -3.87
CA VAL A 28 8.25 1.65 -2.59
C VAL A 28 8.16 3.04 -1.98
N ASP A 29 9.23 3.83 -2.00
CA ASP A 29 9.23 5.19 -1.48
C ASP A 29 8.18 6.06 -2.21
N ARG A 30 8.15 5.98 -3.55
CA ARG A 30 7.14 6.67 -4.36
C ARG A 30 5.72 6.20 -4.07
N GLU A 31 5.54 4.91 -3.80
CA GLU A 31 4.24 4.37 -3.40
C GLU A 31 3.80 4.92 -2.04
N ILE A 32 4.71 4.96 -1.06
CA ILE A 32 4.44 5.53 0.27
C ILE A 32 4.01 6.99 0.14
N GLU A 33 4.79 7.81 -0.57
CA GLU A 33 4.47 9.24 -0.78
C GLU A 33 3.08 9.43 -1.41
N ALA A 34 2.72 8.62 -2.41
CA ALA A 34 1.42 8.69 -3.07
C ALA A 34 0.27 8.27 -2.13
N LEU A 35 0.49 7.26 -1.29
CA LEU A 35 -0.51 6.80 -0.32
C LEU A 35 -0.72 7.82 0.80
N GLU A 36 0.35 8.41 1.33
CA GLU A 36 0.27 9.46 2.35
C GLU A 36 -0.47 10.69 1.84
N ALA A 37 -0.16 11.15 0.62
CA ALA A 37 -0.88 12.24 -0.02
C ALA A 37 -2.36 11.92 -0.22
N ALA A 38 -2.70 10.69 -0.62
CA ALA A 38 -4.08 10.25 -0.75
C ALA A 38 -4.79 10.22 0.61
N ILE A 39 -4.17 9.70 1.66
CA ILE A 39 -4.76 9.65 3.01
C ILE A 39 -5.05 11.06 3.51
N GLU A 40 -4.12 12.00 3.36
CA GLU A 40 -4.33 13.37 3.85
C GLU A 40 -5.40 14.10 3.03
N ALA A 41 -5.41 13.96 1.71
CA ALA A 41 -6.47 14.53 0.87
C ALA A 41 -7.85 13.98 1.26
N THR A 42 -7.93 12.68 1.56
CA THR A 42 -9.19 11.96 1.75
C THR A 42 -9.64 11.81 3.21
N LYS A 43 -8.98 12.53 4.11
CA LYS A 43 -9.16 12.48 5.55
C LYS A 43 -10.58 12.84 5.97
N PRO A 44 -11.25 12.01 6.78
CA PRO A 44 -12.57 12.35 7.32
C PRO A 44 -12.46 13.42 8.41
N GLU A 45 -13.38 14.38 8.40
CA GLU A 45 -13.46 15.41 9.45
C GLU A 45 -13.64 14.78 10.85
N PRO A 46 -12.99 15.32 11.89
CA PRO A 46 -13.23 14.90 13.28
C PRO A 46 -14.73 14.95 13.63
N GLY A 47 -15.23 13.95 14.36
CA GLY A 47 -16.64 13.88 14.75
C GLY A 47 -17.61 13.44 13.63
N THR A 48 -17.12 13.19 12.41
CA THR A 48 -17.95 12.62 11.33
C THR A 48 -18.43 11.24 11.71
N ASN A 49 -19.73 10.96 11.50
CA ASN A 49 -20.26 9.61 11.58
C ASN A 49 -20.10 8.90 10.23
N PRO A 50 -19.14 7.97 10.06
CA PRO A 50 -18.92 7.28 8.79
C PRO A 50 -20.10 6.38 8.37
N LEU A 51 -21.00 6.03 9.30
CA LEU A 51 -22.15 5.17 9.05
C LEU A 51 -23.42 5.94 8.68
N SER A 52 -23.46 7.27 8.83
CA SER A 52 -24.60 8.08 8.37
C SER A 52 -24.62 8.20 6.83
N VAL A 53 -23.46 8.00 6.19
CA VAL A 53 -23.32 8.03 4.73
C VAL A 53 -23.52 6.63 4.17
N ALA A 54 -24.43 6.51 3.20
CA ALA A 54 -24.67 5.24 2.52
C ALA A 54 -23.42 4.78 1.76
N PRO A 55 -23.13 3.46 1.71
CA PRO A 55 -22.02 2.95 0.92
C PRO A 55 -22.19 3.29 -0.56
N ARG A 56 -21.13 3.86 -1.18
CA ARG A 56 -21.12 4.26 -2.59
C ARG A 56 -21.46 3.08 -3.49
N LYS A 57 -22.27 3.35 -4.51
CA LYS A 57 -22.59 2.40 -5.58
C LYS A 57 -21.41 2.32 -6.54
N ASN A 58 -21.32 1.22 -7.29
CA ASN A 58 -20.23 1.02 -8.24
C ASN A 58 -20.21 2.06 -9.38
N SER A 59 -21.37 2.66 -9.68
CA SER A 59 -21.54 3.76 -10.64
C SER A 59 -20.95 5.09 -10.16
N GLU A 60 -20.74 5.26 -8.85
CA GLU A 60 -20.30 6.51 -8.23
C GLU A 60 -18.79 6.56 -8.00
N ARG A 61 -18.05 5.55 -8.49
CA ARG A 61 -16.59 5.43 -8.31
C ARG A 61 -15.80 6.63 -8.85
N GLY A 62 -16.35 7.34 -9.85
CA GLY A 62 -15.74 8.53 -10.45
C GLY A 62 -16.09 9.85 -9.76
N ASN A 63 -17.05 9.86 -8.83
CA ASN A 63 -17.27 10.99 -7.94
C ASN A 63 -16.24 10.92 -6.83
N ALA A 64 -15.05 11.46 -7.14
CA ALA A 64 -13.95 11.70 -6.21
C ALA A 64 -14.32 12.85 -5.25
N ASP A 65 -15.52 12.81 -4.66
CA ASP A 65 -15.73 13.51 -3.40
C ASP A 65 -14.72 12.91 -2.44
N VAL A 66 -13.83 13.79 -2.00
CA VAL A 66 -12.47 13.49 -1.59
C VAL A 66 -12.47 12.59 -0.37
N SER A 67 -13.57 12.47 0.36
CA SER A 67 -13.64 11.66 1.58
C SER A 67 -13.48 10.15 1.35
N LEU A 68 -12.78 9.44 2.24
CA LEU A 68 -12.88 7.98 2.35
C LEU A 68 -14.23 7.51 2.94
N ILE A 69 -15.05 8.45 3.42
CA ILE A 69 -16.38 8.13 3.94
C ILE A 69 -17.29 7.64 2.81
N GLY A 70 -18.00 6.54 3.09
CA GLY A 70 -18.88 5.87 2.13
C GLY A 70 -18.15 4.95 1.15
N VAL A 71 -16.82 4.85 1.19
CA VAL A 71 -16.09 3.87 0.36
C VAL A 71 -16.55 2.44 0.69
N ARG A 72 -16.89 1.68 -0.35
CA ARG A 72 -17.45 0.32 -0.20
C ARG A 72 -16.41 -0.79 -0.38
N LYS A 73 -15.38 -0.58 -1.21
CA LYS A 73 -14.45 -1.64 -1.62
C LYS A 73 -13.03 -1.35 -1.14
N PHE A 74 -12.30 -2.41 -0.80
CA PHE A 74 -10.89 -2.31 -0.42
C PHE A 74 -10.00 -1.76 -1.55
N LYS A 75 -10.36 -2.02 -2.82
CA LYS A 75 -9.63 -1.52 -3.99
C LYS A 75 -9.68 0.01 -4.10
N ASP A 76 -10.70 0.63 -3.53
CA ASP A 76 -10.90 2.07 -3.59
C ASP A 76 -10.29 2.78 -2.35
N MET A 77 -9.59 2.04 -1.48
CA MET A 77 -8.87 2.58 -0.31
C MET A 77 -7.39 2.81 -0.64
N PRO A 78 -6.73 3.82 -0.03
CA PRO A 78 -5.31 4.08 -0.21
C PRO A 78 -4.48 3.07 0.60
N LEU A 79 -4.39 1.85 0.08
CA LEU A 79 -3.61 0.74 0.64
C LEU A 79 -2.46 0.39 -0.29
N SER A 80 -1.36 -0.09 0.28
CA SER A 80 -0.22 -0.57 -0.49
C SER A 80 -0.58 -1.73 -1.41
N THR A 81 0.11 -1.81 -2.54
CA THR A 81 0.00 -2.85 -3.55
C THR A 81 0.06 -4.26 -2.95
N PRO A 82 1.02 -4.62 -2.07
CA PRO A 82 1.02 -5.95 -1.45
C PRO A 82 -0.23 -6.19 -0.60
N THR A 83 -0.71 -5.20 0.16
CA THR A 83 -1.94 -5.34 0.97
C THR A 83 -3.17 -5.53 0.08
N GLN A 84 -3.32 -4.73 -0.98
CA GLN A 84 -4.42 -4.89 -1.93
C GLN A 84 -4.42 -6.28 -2.57
N ARG A 85 -3.23 -6.79 -2.95
CA ARG A 85 -3.08 -8.15 -3.50
C ARG A 85 -3.47 -9.22 -2.49
N GLY A 86 -3.06 -9.09 -1.23
CA GLY A 86 -3.44 -10.00 -0.16
C GLY A 86 -4.95 -10.03 0.08
N LEU A 87 -5.59 -8.86 0.18
CA LEU A 87 -7.04 -8.74 0.33
C LEU A 87 -7.79 -9.37 -0.85
N ALA A 88 -7.35 -9.11 -2.08
CA ALA A 88 -7.95 -9.70 -3.27
C ALA A 88 -7.80 -11.24 -3.32
N ALA A 89 -6.62 -11.75 -2.95
CA ALA A 89 -6.35 -13.19 -2.89
C ALA A 89 -7.22 -13.88 -1.82
N ALA A 90 -7.41 -13.25 -0.68
CA ALA A 90 -8.28 -13.71 0.41
C ALA A 90 -9.78 -13.44 0.16
N ARG A 91 -10.15 -12.93 -1.03
CA ARG A 91 -11.54 -12.60 -1.43
C ARG A 91 -12.23 -11.51 -0.59
N PHE A 92 -11.45 -10.68 0.11
CA PHE A 92 -11.97 -9.47 0.77
C PHE A 92 -12.15 -8.36 -0.27
N LYS A 93 -13.37 -8.24 -0.81
CA LYS A 93 -13.72 -7.24 -1.83
C LYS A 93 -14.35 -5.98 -1.23
N GLU A 94 -15.27 -6.17 -0.28
CA GLU A 94 -16.08 -5.11 0.30
C GLU A 94 -15.83 -4.97 1.80
N LEU A 95 -15.88 -3.73 2.27
CA LEU A 95 -15.69 -3.37 3.67
C LEU A 95 -16.96 -3.68 4.47
N THR A 96 -16.81 -4.34 5.62
CA THR A 96 -17.90 -4.49 6.60
C THR A 96 -18.29 -3.13 7.18
N ALA A 97 -19.43 -3.05 7.88
CA ALA A 97 -19.86 -1.80 8.50
C ALA A 97 -18.81 -1.24 9.47
N ILE A 98 -18.24 -2.09 10.33
CA ILE A 98 -17.20 -1.66 11.26
C ILE A 98 -15.93 -1.22 10.52
N GLN A 99 -15.52 -1.93 9.46
CA GLN A 99 -14.34 -1.55 8.69
C GLN A 99 -14.50 -0.21 7.96
N ARG A 100 -15.68 0.07 7.39
CA ARG A 100 -15.98 1.39 6.81
C ARG A 100 -15.95 2.49 7.87
N ALA A 101 -16.35 2.16 9.09
CA ALA A 101 -16.35 3.11 10.19
C ALA A 101 -14.94 3.37 10.74
N THR A 102 -14.06 2.38 10.75
CA THR A 102 -12.79 2.47 11.48
C THR A 102 -11.59 2.72 10.59
N ILE A 103 -11.49 2.06 9.43
CA ILE A 103 -10.28 2.10 8.59
C ILE A 103 -9.96 3.52 8.10
N PRO A 104 -10.91 4.35 7.62
CA PRO A 104 -10.62 5.73 7.24
C PRO A 104 -9.95 6.56 8.36
N HIS A 105 -10.40 6.39 9.61
CA HIS A 105 -9.82 7.09 10.75
C HIS A 105 -8.47 6.49 11.16
N ALA A 106 -8.34 5.17 11.15
CA ALA A 106 -7.10 4.48 11.49
C ALA A 106 -5.96 4.80 10.51
N LEU A 107 -6.24 4.91 9.21
CA LEU A 107 -5.25 5.32 8.20
C LEU A 107 -4.71 6.72 8.45
N CYS A 108 -5.49 7.60 9.08
CA CYS A 108 -5.07 8.94 9.46
C CYS A 108 -4.30 8.98 10.80
N GLY A 109 -3.96 7.82 11.37
CA GLY A 109 -3.24 7.72 12.65
C GLY A 109 -4.07 8.06 13.88
N ARG A 110 -5.41 8.01 13.79
CA ARG A 110 -6.31 8.27 14.94
C ARG A 110 -6.52 7.00 15.76
N ASP A 111 -6.66 7.16 17.07
CA ASP A 111 -7.12 6.10 17.95
C ASP A 111 -8.58 5.73 17.68
N VAL A 112 -8.89 4.44 17.72
CA VAL A 112 -10.21 3.93 17.38
C VAL A 112 -10.71 2.92 18.41
N LEU A 113 -11.91 3.16 18.94
CA LEU A 113 -12.68 2.18 19.69
C LEU A 113 -13.78 1.61 18.79
N GLY A 114 -13.69 0.32 18.47
CA GLY A 114 -14.63 -0.36 17.59
C GLY A 114 -15.55 -1.31 18.35
N ALA A 115 -16.84 -1.30 18.00
CA ALA A 115 -17.82 -2.28 18.47
C ALA A 115 -18.54 -2.90 17.26
N ALA A 116 -18.53 -4.23 17.18
CA ALA A 116 -19.20 -4.98 16.13
C ALA A 116 -19.79 -6.27 16.69
N LYS A 117 -20.85 -6.77 16.03
CA LYS A 117 -21.33 -8.13 16.28
C LYS A 117 -20.25 -9.13 15.85
N THR A 118 -20.18 -10.27 16.53
CA THR A 118 -19.27 -11.36 16.17
C THR A 118 -19.55 -11.88 14.76
N GLY A 119 -18.48 -12.01 13.96
CA GLY A 119 -18.51 -12.39 12.54
C GLY A 119 -17.75 -11.39 11.68
#